data_AF-A0A9P0LQ54-F1
#
_entry.id   AF-A0A9P0LQ54-F1
#
_cell.length_a   1.000
_cell.length_b   1.000
_cell.length_c   1.000
_cell.angle_alpha   90.00
_cell.angle_beta   90.00
_cell.angle_gamma   90.00
#
_symmetry.space_group_name_H-M   'P 1'
#
loop_
_entity.id
_entity.type
_entity.pdbx_description
1 polymer ?
#
loop_
_entity_poly.entity_id
_entity_poly.type
_entity_poly.pdbx_seq_one_letter_code
_entity_poly.pdbx_strand_id
1 'polypeptide(L)'
;MKRAKGVKKSVIQKQLSGNDYKRIIEGGGRVLRNMHTFKSKLHYVYTEVKNKVALAHHDAKRFIIPNTTKTLSWGHSDIEFYQTDPSLNVKYAIGAINDIAEDTFPENGNLDLLIKLMLEEVCKYWI
;
A
#
# COMPACT_ATOMS: atom_id res chain seq x y z
N MET A 1 -1.49 4.29 22.03
CA MET A 1 -2.00 3.00 22.57
C MET A 1 -1.38 1.85 21.79
N LYS A 2 -0.68 0.89 22.43
CA LYS A 2 -0.10 -0.28 21.73
C LYS A 2 -1.19 -1.28 21.36
N ARG A 3 -1.28 -1.69 20.08
CA ARG A 3 -2.25 -2.68 19.58
C ARG A 3 -1.59 -3.63 18.58
N ALA A 4 -1.94 -4.91 18.68
CA ALA A 4 -1.55 -5.96 17.72
C ALA A 4 -2.72 -6.92 17.55
N LYS A 5 -3.21 -7.09 16.31
CA LYS A 5 -4.43 -7.87 16.05
C LYS A 5 -4.19 -9.35 16.34
N GLY A 6 -5.09 -9.95 17.12
CA GLY A 6 -5.04 -11.39 17.42
C GLY A 6 -3.97 -11.80 18.44
N VAL A 7 -3.32 -10.83 19.09
CA VAL A 7 -2.37 -11.01 20.20
C VAL A 7 -3.03 -10.62 21.52
N LYS A 8 -2.77 -11.38 22.60
CA LYS A 8 -3.30 -11.09 23.93
C LYS A 8 -2.80 -9.75 24.47
N LYS A 9 -3.68 -9.00 25.15
CA LYS A 9 -3.35 -7.71 25.77
C LYS A 9 -2.17 -7.79 26.75
N SER A 10 -2.10 -8.86 27.55
CA SER A 10 -0.98 -9.09 28.48
C SER A 10 0.37 -9.22 27.76
N VAL A 11 0.40 -9.92 26.62
CA VAL A 11 1.58 -10.07 25.78
C VAL A 11 1.98 -8.74 25.14
N ILE A 12 1.00 -7.97 24.65
CA ILE A 12 1.26 -6.62 24.08
C ILE A 12 1.87 -5.68 25.14
N GLN A 13 1.36 -5.73 26.36
CA GLN A 13 1.83 -4.85 27.43
C GLN A 13 3.25 -5.22 27.89
N LYS A 14 3.51 -6.52 28.09
CA LYS A 14 4.77 -7.02 28.67
C LYS A 14 5.90 -7.29 27.67
N GLN A 15 5.58 -7.66 26.43
CA GLN A 15 6.56 -8.20 25.47
C GLN A 15 6.66 -7.43 24.15
N LEU A 16 5.88 -6.35 23.98
CA LEU A 16 6.02 -5.43 22.85
C LEU A 16 6.37 -4.03 23.35
N SER A 17 7.46 -3.49 22.84
CA SER A 17 7.95 -2.14 23.08
C SER A 17 7.79 -1.27 21.83
N GLY A 18 7.88 0.06 21.98
CA GLY A 18 7.91 0.96 20.81
C GLY A 18 9.11 0.68 19.88
N ASN A 19 10.25 0.29 20.46
CA ASN A 19 11.44 -0.08 19.69
C ASN A 19 11.21 -1.31 18.81
N ASP A 20 10.36 -2.25 19.22
CA ASP A 20 10.00 -3.39 18.38
C ASP A 20 9.24 -2.95 17.12
N TYR A 21 8.41 -1.91 17.21
CA TYR A 21 7.71 -1.35 16.05
C TYR A 21 8.70 -0.65 15.11
N LYS A 22 9.57 0.22 15.66
CA LYS A 22 10.58 0.94 14.87
C LYS A 22 11.49 -0.03 14.13
N ARG A 23 12.00 -1.05 14.83
CA ARG A 23 12.84 -2.11 14.25
C ARG A 23 12.18 -2.82 13.07
N ILE A 24 10.88 -3.14 13.18
CA ILE A 24 10.16 -3.82 12.10
C ILE A 24 9.88 -2.90 10.92
N ILE A 25 9.62 -1.62 11.15
CA ILE A 25 9.39 -0.66 10.07
C ILE A 25 10.69 -0.41 9.29
N GLU A 26 11.82 -0.22 9.98
CA GLU A 26 13.10 0.13 9.34
C GLU A 26 13.86 -1.09 8.83
N GLY A 27 13.92 -2.16 9.61
CA GLY A 27 14.69 -3.37 9.29
C GLY A 27 13.88 -4.49 8.65
N GLY A 28 12.56 -4.32 8.50
CA GLY A 28 11.69 -5.34 7.94
C GLY A 28 11.42 -6.52 8.88
N GLY A 29 10.89 -7.61 8.31
CA GLY A 29 10.69 -8.87 9.01
C GLY A 29 9.39 -8.97 9.82
N ARG A 30 9.40 -9.86 10.83
CA ARG A 30 8.23 -10.19 11.66
C ARG A 30 8.65 -10.42 13.11
N VAL A 31 7.82 -9.99 14.06
CA VAL A 31 7.96 -10.34 15.48
C VAL A 31 6.94 -11.41 15.82
N LEU A 32 7.43 -12.52 16.34
CA LEU A 32 6.61 -13.59 16.87
C LEU A 32 6.54 -13.54 18.40
N ARG A 33 5.39 -13.89 18.97
CA ARG A 33 5.16 -13.93 20.42
C ARG A 33 4.36 -15.17 20.82
N ASN A 34 4.79 -15.78 21.92
CA ASN A 34 4.11 -16.92 22.53
C ASN A 34 2.90 -16.45 23.32
N MET A 35 1.80 -17.18 23.18
CA MET A 35 0.56 -16.97 23.90
C MET A 35 0.08 -18.28 24.50
N HIS A 36 0.10 -18.36 25.82
CA HIS A 36 -0.49 -19.46 26.56
C HIS A 36 -2.01 -19.34 26.53
N THR A 37 -2.74 -20.37 26.12
CA THR A 37 -4.20 -20.39 26.09
C THR A 37 -4.72 -21.72 26.62
N PHE A 38 -5.82 -21.69 27.36
CA PHE A 38 -6.54 -22.91 27.69
C PHE A 38 -7.29 -23.43 26.47
N LYS A 39 -7.30 -24.75 26.32
CA LYS A 39 -8.04 -25.51 25.32
C LYS A 39 -8.74 -26.67 26.00
N SER A 40 -9.94 -26.98 25.55
CA SER A 40 -10.69 -28.16 25.95
C SER A 40 -10.85 -29.06 24.73
N LYS A 41 -10.54 -30.35 24.87
CA LYS A 41 -10.80 -31.39 23.87
C LYS A 41 -11.24 -32.66 24.58
N LEU A 42 -12.35 -33.25 24.16
CA LEU A 42 -12.93 -34.45 24.80
C LEU A 42 -13.07 -34.30 26.33
N HIS A 43 -13.56 -33.16 26.80
CA HIS A 43 -13.70 -32.81 28.22
C HIS A 43 -12.37 -32.71 29.01
N TYR A 44 -11.21 -32.83 28.37
CA TYR A 44 -9.92 -32.58 28.99
C TYR A 44 -9.44 -31.15 28.72
N VAL A 45 -9.16 -30.40 29.79
CA VAL A 45 -8.65 -29.02 29.73
C VAL A 45 -7.13 -29.02 29.88
N TYR A 46 -6.44 -28.40 28.94
CA TYR A 46 -4.99 -28.27 28.95
C TYR A 46 -4.55 -26.89 28.49
N THR A 47 -3.29 -26.56 28.76
CA THR A 47 -2.67 -25.32 28.30
C THR A 47 -1.91 -25.57 27.00
N GLU A 48 -2.18 -24.74 26.00
CA GLU A 48 -1.50 -24.76 24.71
C GLU A 48 -0.70 -23.45 24.54
N VAL A 49 0.53 -23.55 24.04
CA VAL A 49 1.33 -22.38 23.66
C VAL A 49 1.19 -22.15 22.16
N LYS A 50 0.63 -21.00 21.79
CA LYS A 50 0.57 -20.57 20.39
C LYS A 50 1.62 -19.53 20.11
N ASN A 51 2.51 -19.81 19.16
CA ASN A 51 3.42 -18.81 18.64
C ASN A 51 2.75 -18.06 17.49
N LYS A 52 2.47 -16.76 17.66
CA LYS A 52 1.79 -15.94 16.64
C LYS A 52 2.65 -14.76 16.20
N VAL A 53 2.49 -14.39 14.93
CA VAL A 53 2.99 -13.12 14.40
C VAL A 53 2.26 -11.98 15.09
N ALA A 54 3.00 -11.19 15.86
CA ALA A 54 2.52 -10.02 16.57
C ALA A 54 2.71 -8.72 15.78
N LEU A 55 3.86 -8.58 15.12
CA LEU A 55 4.17 -7.47 14.20
C LEU A 55 4.71 -8.05 12.89
N ALA A 56 4.39 -7.43 11.78
CA ALA A 56 4.94 -7.75 10.46
C ALA A 56 5.16 -6.46 9.71
N HIS A 57 6.31 -6.34 9.02
CA HIS A 57 6.62 -5.18 8.19
C HIS A 57 5.63 -5.06 7.03
N HIS A 58 5.42 -6.15 6.31
CA HIS A 58 4.41 -6.23 5.27
C HIS A 58 3.08 -6.73 5.87
N ASP A 59 2.10 -5.84 5.98
CA ASP A 59 0.72 -6.22 6.29
C ASP A 59 0.05 -6.75 5.02
N ALA A 60 -0.26 -8.05 5.00
CA ALA A 60 -0.92 -8.70 3.87
C ALA A 60 -2.35 -8.17 3.58
N LYS A 61 -2.87 -7.23 4.36
CA LYS A 61 -4.23 -6.68 4.22
C LYS A 61 -4.27 -5.30 3.57
N ARG A 62 -3.11 -4.68 3.36
CA ARG A 62 -3.01 -3.31 2.86
C ARG A 62 -2.06 -3.27 1.68
N PHE A 63 -2.46 -2.52 0.66
CA PHE A 63 -1.58 -2.08 -0.42
C PHE A 63 -0.89 -0.79 0.04
N ILE A 64 0.45 -0.77 -0.02
CA ILE A 64 1.24 0.42 0.30
C ILE A 64 1.39 1.22 -0.97
N ILE A 65 0.94 2.48 -0.96
CA ILE A 65 1.10 3.35 -2.12
C ILE A 65 2.59 3.71 -2.25
N PRO A 66 3.23 3.45 -3.41
CA PRO A 66 4.64 3.76 -3.62
C PRO A 66 4.97 5.21 -3.27
N ASN A 67 6.12 5.43 -2.63
CA ASN A 67 6.62 6.77 -2.25
C ASN A 67 5.72 7.58 -1.31
N THR A 68 4.76 6.95 -0.62
CA THR A 68 3.92 7.65 0.36
C THR A 68 3.77 6.84 1.65
N THR A 69 3.27 7.48 2.70
CA THR A 69 2.87 6.83 3.96
C THR A 69 1.43 6.32 3.95
N LYS A 70 0.71 6.51 2.84
CA LYS A 70 -0.69 6.15 2.69
C LYS A 70 -0.81 4.69 2.25
N THR A 71 -1.91 4.06 2.67
CA THR A 71 -2.21 2.67 2.34
C THR A 71 -3.66 2.51 1.94
N LEU A 72 -3.92 1.64 0.97
CA LEU A 72 -5.27 1.21 0.57
C LEU A 72 -5.56 -0.18 1.14
N SER A 73 -6.83 -0.52 1.37
CA SER A 73 -7.23 -1.92 1.58
C SER A 73 -7.21 -2.66 0.25
N TRP A 74 -6.81 -3.94 0.24
CA TRP A 74 -6.96 -4.78 -0.96
C TRP A 74 -8.41 -4.76 -1.47
N GLY A 75 -8.59 -4.68 -2.80
CA GLY A 75 -9.89 -4.53 -3.46
C GLY A 75 -10.37 -3.09 -3.62
N HIS A 76 -9.58 -2.09 -3.20
CA HIS A 76 -9.85 -0.69 -3.50
C HIS A 76 -9.67 -0.41 -5.00
N SER A 77 -10.59 0.35 -5.61
CA SER A 77 -10.59 0.70 -7.04
C SER A 77 -9.25 1.28 -7.51
N ASP A 78 -8.69 2.18 -6.71
CA ASP A 78 -7.50 2.94 -7.08
C ASP A 78 -6.21 2.12 -7.07
N ILE A 79 -6.22 0.86 -6.61
CA ILE A 79 -5.01 0.03 -6.58
C ILE A 79 -4.44 -0.14 -7.99
N GLU A 80 -5.29 -0.33 -9.00
CA GLU A 80 -4.88 -0.52 -10.38
C GLU A 80 -4.06 0.68 -10.88
N PHE A 81 -4.49 1.90 -10.56
CA PHE A 81 -3.77 3.13 -10.90
C PHE A 81 -2.35 3.20 -10.32
N TYR A 82 -2.15 2.70 -9.09
CA TYR A 82 -0.84 2.70 -8.43
C TYR A 82 0.03 1.48 -8.79
N GLN A 83 -0.56 0.47 -9.43
CA GLN A 83 0.16 -0.71 -9.92
C GLN A 83 0.66 -0.51 -11.35
N THR A 84 0.00 0.32 -12.14
CA THR A 84 0.44 0.60 -13.51
C THR A 84 1.75 1.38 -13.51
N ASP A 85 2.65 0.97 -14.41
CA ASP A 85 3.91 1.67 -14.61
C ASP A 85 3.58 3.11 -15.08
N PRO A 86 4.14 4.15 -14.44
CA PRO A 86 3.93 5.53 -14.85
C PRO A 86 4.21 5.76 -16.35
N SER A 87 5.21 5.08 -16.91
CA SER A 87 5.54 5.17 -18.33
C SER A 87 4.42 4.62 -19.23
N LEU A 88 3.72 3.58 -18.77
CA LEU A 88 2.61 2.98 -19.49
C LEU A 88 1.35 3.86 -19.43
N ASN A 89 1.09 4.47 -18.27
CA ASN A 89 0.00 5.45 -18.12
C ASN A 89 0.22 6.67 -19.03
N VAL A 90 1.46 7.18 -19.11
CA VAL A 90 1.83 8.27 -20.02
C VAL A 90 1.66 7.83 -21.48
N LYS A 91 2.07 6.61 -21.84
CA LYS A 91 1.89 6.08 -23.19
C LYS A 91 0.41 5.99 -23.60
N TYR A 92 -0.44 5.50 -22.70
CA TYR A 92 -1.88 5.43 -22.96
C TYR A 92 -2.51 6.82 -23.08
N ALA A 93 -2.08 7.78 -22.26
CA ALA A 93 -2.54 9.17 -22.37
C ALA A 93 -2.11 9.80 -23.69
N ILE A 94 -0.86 9.62 -24.11
CA ILE A 94 -0.36 10.11 -25.41
C ILE A 94 -1.11 9.45 -26.57
N GLY A 95 -1.36 8.14 -26.50
CA GLY A 95 -2.16 7.42 -27.49
C GLY A 95 -3.56 8.00 -27.63
N ALA A 96 -4.28 8.16 -26.52
CA ALA A 96 -5.61 8.76 -26.53
C ALA A 96 -5.61 10.21 -27.06
N ILE A 97 -4.58 11.00 -26.75
CA ILE A 97 -4.40 12.36 -27.27
C ILE A 97 -4.17 12.34 -28.78
N ASN A 98 -3.35 11.41 -29.28
CA ASN A 98 -3.09 11.25 -30.71
C ASN A 98 -4.34 10.80 -31.46
N ASP A 99 -5.09 9.84 -30.93
CA ASP A 99 -6.35 9.37 -31.52
C ASP A 99 -7.37 10.51 -31.61
N ILE A 100 -7.50 11.32 -30.56
CA ILE A 100 -8.33 12.54 -30.57
C ILE A 100 -7.80 13.56 -31.59
N ALA A 101 -6.48 13.75 -31.67
CA ALA A 101 -5.87 14.70 -32.58
C ALA A 101 -6.04 14.29 -34.06
N GLU A 102 -5.95 12.99 -34.37
CA GLU A 102 -6.20 12.42 -35.70
C GLU A 102 -7.67 12.60 -36.12
N ASP A 103 -8.62 12.39 -35.19
CA ASP A 103 -10.06 12.60 -35.45
C ASP A 103 -10.43 14.08 -35.59
N THR A 104 -9.71 14.99 -34.93
CA THR A 104 -10.06 16.43 -34.88
C THR A 104 -9.32 17.26 -35.93
N PHE A 105 -8.12 16.84 -36.38
CA PHE A 105 -7.27 17.58 -37.31
C PHE A 105 -6.53 16.65 -38.29
N PRO A 106 -7.12 16.32 -39.45
CA PRO A 106 -6.57 15.32 -40.37
C PRO A 106 -5.32 15.79 -41.15
N GLU A 107 -4.97 17.07 -41.13
CA GLU A 107 -3.80 17.59 -41.83
C GLU A 107 -2.81 18.25 -40.86
N ASN A 108 -1.71 17.53 -40.57
CA ASN A 108 -0.42 18.00 -40.07
C ASN A 108 -0.40 19.43 -39.52
N GLY A 109 -0.97 19.60 -38.32
CA GLY A 109 -1.26 20.91 -37.74
C GLY A 109 -0.85 21.03 -36.28
N ASN A 110 0.40 20.64 -35.98
CA ASN A 110 1.17 21.08 -34.81
C ASN A 110 0.77 20.49 -33.45
N LEU A 111 0.84 19.15 -33.35
CA LEU A 111 0.80 18.42 -32.07
C LEU A 111 1.81 18.99 -31.04
N ASP A 112 2.97 19.45 -31.52
CA ASP A 112 4.00 20.13 -30.72
C ASP A 112 3.53 21.45 -30.09
N LEU A 113 2.66 22.20 -30.77
CA LEU A 113 2.07 23.44 -30.25
C LEU A 113 1.02 23.14 -29.18
N LEU A 114 0.22 22.09 -29.39
CA LEU A 114 -0.78 21.66 -28.41
C LEU A 114 -0.11 21.14 -27.13
N ILE A 115 0.97 20.35 -27.27
CA ILE A 115 1.79 19.89 -26.15
C ILE A 115 2.44 21.08 -25.43
N LYS A 116 2.99 22.07 -26.15
CA LYS A 116 3.52 23.30 -25.55
C LYS A 116 2.48 24.08 -24.78
N LEU A 117 1.27 24.26 -25.33
CA LEU A 117 0.18 24.99 -24.68
C LEU A 117 -0.29 24.27 -23.42
N MET A 118 -0.47 22.95 -23.46
CA MET A 118 -0.84 22.17 -22.28
C MET A 118 0.23 22.23 -21.18
N LEU A 119 1.52 22.15 -21.54
CA LEU A 119 2.62 22.27 -20.57
C LEU A 119 2.68 23.66 -19.92
N GLU A 120 2.48 24.74 -20.69
CA GLU A 120 2.38 26.10 -20.16
C GLU A 120 1.20 26.26 -19.19
N GLU A 121 0.07 25.63 -19.49
CA GLU A 121 -1.13 25.70 -18.66
C GLU A 121 -0.97 24.92 -17.35
N VAL A 122 -0.37 23.72 -17.39
CA VAL A 122 -0.04 22.97 -16.17
C VAL A 122 0.98 23.74 -15.31
N CYS A 123 1.98 24.39 -15.92
CA CYS A 123 2.95 25.22 -15.21
C CYS A 123 2.34 26.43 -14.50
N LYS A 124 1.23 27.01 -14.98
CA LYS A 124 0.52 28.12 -14.31
C LYS A 124 -0.11 27.72 -12.97
N TYR A 125 -0.43 26.44 -12.79
CA TYR A 125 -1.08 25.93 -11.57
C TYR A 125 -0.09 25.26 -10.59
N TRP A 126 1.20 25.23 -10.92
CA TRP A 126 2.28 24.61 -10.12
C TRP A 126 3.37 25.61 -9.67
N ILE A 127 3.03 26.90 -9.61
CA ILE A 127 3.75 27.99 -8.92
C ILE A 127 2.75 28.64 -7.96
#